data_AF-A0A2N5DQ26-F1
#
_entry.id   AF-A0A2N5DQ26-F1
#
_cell.length_a   1.000
_cell.length_b   1.000
_cell.length_c   1.000
_cell.angle_alpha   90.00
_cell.angle_beta   90.00
_cell.angle_gamma   90.00
#
_symmetry.space_group_name_H-M   'P 1'
#
loop_
_entity.id
_entity.type
_entity.pdbx_description
1 polymer ?
#
loop_
_entity_poly.entity_id
_entity_poly.type
_entity_poly.pdbx_seq_one_letter_code
_entity_poly.pdbx_strand_id
1 'polypeptide(L)'
;MVLILSCALGALIVTVIVVVALLGWGGSLSMSQRLGLAAIAAGIVWAGPGRALGREPGLGDALLLLGLLVYLLASYGGALLRRLDTLGAD
;
A
#
# COMPACT_ATOMS: atom_id res chain seq x y z
N MET A 1 -14.05 10.83 -19.71
CA MET A 1 -14.17 11.58 -18.44
C MET A 1 -13.76 10.74 -17.23
N VAL A 2 -14.38 9.57 -17.01
CA VAL A 2 -14.02 8.63 -15.92
C VAL A 2 -12.53 8.25 -15.94
N LEU A 3 -11.98 7.92 -17.11
CA LEU A 3 -10.58 7.50 -17.25
C LEU A 3 -9.57 8.59 -16.86
N ILE A 4 -9.87 9.85 -17.18
CA ILE A 4 -9.02 11.00 -16.81
C ILE A 4 -9.05 11.22 -15.30
N LEU A 5 -10.24 11.13 -14.70
CA LEU A 5 -10.40 11.22 -13.24
C LEU A 5 -9.66 10.08 -12.52
N SER A 6 -9.76 8.84 -13.02
CA SER A 6 -9.05 7.68 -12.44
C SER A 6 -7.52 7.84 -12.52
N CYS A 7 -7.00 8.32 -13.65
CA CYS A 7 -5.56 8.58 -13.79
C CYS A 7 -5.09 9.72 -12.88
N ALA A 8 -5.85 10.83 -12.80
CA ALA A 8 -5.53 11.95 -11.91
C ALA A 8 -5.54 11.54 -10.43
N LEU A 9 -6.54 10.75 -10.03
CA LEU A 9 -6.63 10.23 -8.66
C LEU A 9 -5.48 9.27 -8.35
N GLY A 10 -5.14 8.38 -9.28
CA GLY A 10 -4.00 7.46 -9.14
C GLY A 10 -2.68 8.21 -8.99
N ALA A 11 -2.44 9.23 -9.83
CA ALA A 11 -1.25 10.07 -9.75
C ALA A 11 -1.17 10.83 -8.41
N LEU A 12 -2.30 11.36 -7.92
CA LEU A 12 -2.37 12.03 -6.62
C LEU A 12 -2.02 11.06 -5.48
N ILE A 13 -2.61 9.85 -5.48
CA ILE A 13 -2.34 8.83 -4.45
C ILE A 13 -0.86 8.44 -4.45
N VAL A 14 -0.29 8.16 -5.62
CA VAL A 14 1.14 7.83 -5.75
C VAL A 14 2.02 8.97 -5.25
N THR A 15 1.68 10.22 -5.60
CA THR A 15 2.43 11.40 -5.13
C THR A 15 2.38 11.52 -3.62
N VAL A 16 1.20 11.39 -3.01
CA VAL A 16 1.04 11.42 -1.55
C VAL A 16 1.85 10.30 -0.90
N ILE A 17 1.78 9.07 -1.44
CA ILE A 17 2.55 7.94 -0.93
C ILE A 17 4.05 8.23 -0.98
N VAL A 18 4.56 8.74 -2.10
CA VAL A 18 5.98 9.06 -2.27
C VAL A 18 6.41 10.18 -1.31
N VAL A 19 5.60 11.23 -1.18
CA VAL A 19 5.86 12.35 -0.25
C VAL A 19 5.88 11.85 1.20
N VAL A 20 4.90 11.05 1.60
CA VAL A 20 4.82 10.47 2.95
C VAL A 20 5.96 9.50 3.21
N ALA A 21 6.30 8.67 2.23
CA ALA A 21 7.41 7.74 2.33
C ALA A 21 8.75 8.49 2.40
N LEU A 22 8.99 9.53 1.62
CA LEU A 22 10.26 10.26 1.60
C LEU A 22 10.43 11.20 2.79
N LEU A 23 9.42 12.01 3.09
CA LEU A 23 9.47 12.95 4.21
C LEU A 23 9.35 12.24 5.55
N GLY A 24 8.81 11.01 5.57
CA GLY A 24 8.60 10.22 6.77
C GLY A 24 7.77 11.03 7.75
N TRP A 25 6.45 11.01 7.61
CA TRP A 25 5.49 11.81 8.38
C TRP A 25 5.91 12.00 9.86
N GLY A 26 6.58 13.12 10.17
CA GLY A 26 7.12 13.43 11.50
C GLY A 26 8.07 12.38 12.12
N GLY A 27 8.76 11.55 11.34
CA GLY A 27 9.60 10.45 11.84
C GLY A 27 8.82 9.21 12.31
N SER A 28 7.49 9.19 12.13
CA SER A 28 6.60 8.14 12.65
C SER A 28 6.60 6.84 11.83
N LEU A 29 7.10 6.88 10.59
CA LEU A 29 7.09 5.73 9.68
C LEU A 29 8.38 4.92 9.77
N SER A 30 8.24 3.67 10.19
CA SER A 30 9.32 2.67 10.17
C SER A 30 9.74 2.32 8.74
N MET A 31 10.97 1.81 8.57
CA MET A 31 11.50 1.42 7.27
C MET A 31 10.63 0.36 6.57
N SER A 32 10.05 -0.57 7.32
CA SER A 32 9.13 -1.59 6.81
C SER A 32 7.82 -0.99 6.29
N GLN A 33 7.25 0.00 6.98
CA GLN A 33 6.07 0.72 6.49
C GLN A 33 6.36 1.51 5.20
N ARG A 34 7.55 2.11 5.11
CA ARG A 34 8.00 2.83 3.89
C ARG A 34 8.13 1.87 2.70
N LEU A 35 8.67 0.67 2.92
CA LEU A 35 8.72 -0.38 1.89
C LEU A 35 7.33 -0.84 1.44
N GLY A 36 6.40 -1.05 2.37
CA GLY A 36 5.01 -1.39 2.05
C GLY A 36 4.34 -0.31 1.20
N LEU A 37 4.50 0.96 1.59
CA LEU A 37 4.02 2.12 0.82
C LEU A 37 4.62 2.19 -0.59
N ALA A 38 5.94 2.00 -0.72
CA ALA A 38 6.60 1.99 -2.02
C ALA A 38 6.07 0.87 -2.93
N ALA A 39 5.84 -0.33 -2.39
CA ALA A 39 5.26 -1.44 -3.13
C ALA A 39 3.81 -1.18 -3.57
N ILE A 40 3.00 -0.53 -2.72
CA ILE A 40 1.64 -0.09 -3.10
C ILE A 40 1.71 0.90 -4.27
N ALA A 41 2.57 1.91 -4.19
CA ALA A 41 2.74 2.90 -5.25
C ALA A 41 3.17 2.25 -6.57
N ALA A 42 4.15 1.33 -6.52
CA ALA A 42 4.58 0.57 -7.69
C ALA A 42 3.44 -0.28 -8.28
N GLY A 43 2.64 -0.93 -7.43
CA GLY A 43 1.46 -1.68 -7.83
C GLY A 43 0.40 -0.82 -8.53
N ILE A 44 0.12 0.37 -8.02
CA ILE A 44 -0.82 1.33 -8.65
C ILE A 44 -0.30 1.77 -10.03
N VAL A 45 0.99 2.12 -10.13
CA VAL A 45 1.60 2.56 -11.40
C VAL A 45 1.59 1.44 -12.43
N TRP A 46 1.83 0.20 -12.01
CA TRP A 46 1.87 -0.94 -12.92
C TRP A 46 0.46 -1.43 -13.30
N ALA A 47 -0.44 -1.62 -12.33
CA ALA A 47 -1.79 -2.12 -12.58
C ALA A 47 -2.70 -1.06 -13.22
N GLY A 48 -2.52 0.21 -12.87
CA GLY A 48 -3.41 1.32 -13.22
C GLY A 48 -3.75 1.40 -14.71
N PRO A 49 -2.77 1.43 -15.63
CA PRO A 49 -3.04 1.46 -17.07
C PRO A 49 -3.79 0.22 -17.56
N GLY A 50 -3.46 -0.96 -17.04
CA GLY A 50 -4.14 -2.22 -17.37
C GLY A 50 -5.62 -2.21 -16.95
N ARG A 51 -5.90 -1.74 -15.74
CA ARG A 51 -7.26 -1.61 -15.19
C ARG A 51 -8.08 -0.58 -15.96
N ALA A 52 -7.48 0.56 -16.30
CA ALA A 52 -8.14 1.60 -17.10
C ALA A 52 -8.53 1.11 -18.50
N LEU A 53 -7.82 0.12 -19.03
CA LEU A 53 -8.10 -0.55 -20.31
C LEU A 53 -8.99 -1.79 -20.16
N GLY A 54 -9.51 -2.09 -18.98
CA GLY A 54 -10.40 -3.23 -18.73
C GLY A 54 -9.73 -4.60 -18.73
N ARG A 55 -8.39 -4.67 -18.58
CA ARG A 55 -7.68 -5.96 -18.49
C ARG A 55 -7.98 -6.67 -17.17
N GLU A 56 -7.86 -7.98 -17.14
CA GLU A 56 -8.03 -8.84 -15.95
C GLU A 56 -6.91 -8.68 -14.91
N PRO A 57 -7.15 -9.04 -13.62
CA PRO A 57 -6.17 -8.99 -12.52
C PRO A 57 -4.81 -9.58 -12.90
N GLY A 58 -3.72 -8.92 -12.48
CA GLY A 58 -2.37 -9.35 -12.86
C GLY A 58 -1.31 -9.06 -11.79
N LEU A 59 -0.05 -9.15 -12.19
CA LEU A 59 1.11 -9.00 -11.28
C LEU A 59 1.14 -7.64 -10.57
N GLY A 60 0.68 -6.56 -11.21
CA GLY A 60 0.59 -5.25 -10.58
C GLY A 60 -0.39 -5.23 -9.40
N ASP A 61 -1.51 -5.96 -9.49
CA ASP A 61 -2.48 -6.08 -8.40
C ASP A 61 -1.91 -6.93 -7.25
N ALA A 62 -1.20 -8.01 -7.59
CA ALA A 62 -0.48 -8.81 -6.60
C ALA A 62 0.58 -7.99 -5.84
N LEU A 63 1.31 -7.13 -6.55
CA LEU A 63 2.30 -6.24 -5.93
C LEU A 63 1.64 -5.20 -5.01
N LEU A 64 0.50 -4.65 -5.42
CA LEU A 64 -0.30 -3.75 -4.59
C LEU A 64 -0.76 -4.44 -3.31
N LEU A 65 -1.31 -5.65 -3.41
CA LEU A 65 -1.76 -6.43 -2.27
C LEU A 65 -0.61 -6.83 -1.35
N LEU A 66 0.54 -7.20 -1.91
CA LEU A 66 1.74 -7.51 -1.14
C LEU A 66 2.21 -6.27 -0.35
N GLY A 67 2.27 -5.10 -1.00
CA GLY A 67 2.63 -3.85 -0.34
C GLY A 67 1.65 -3.49 0.79
N LEU A 68 0.36 -3.70 0.56
CA LEU A 68 -0.69 -3.50 1.58
C LEU A 68 -0.50 -4.43 2.77
N LEU A 69 -0.23 -5.72 2.52
CA LEU A 69 0.01 -6.70 3.57
C LEU A 69 1.23 -6.33 4.40
N VAL A 70 2.35 -5.98 3.75
CA VAL A 70 3.57 -5.54 4.45
C VAL A 70 3.31 -4.28 5.28
N TYR A 71 2.61 -3.30 4.73
CA TYR A 71 2.28 -2.07 5.45
C TYR A 71 1.39 -2.32 6.68
N LEU A 72 0.36 -3.16 6.53
CA LEU A 72 -0.55 -3.51 7.62
C LEU A 72 0.16 -4.33 8.70
N LEU A 73 0.99 -5.30 8.32
CA LEU A 73 1.74 -6.12 9.26
C LEU A 73 2.76 -5.28 10.02
N ALA A 74 3.42 -4.34 9.36
CA ALA A 74 4.33 -3.41 10.01
C ALA A 74 3.61 -2.44 10.96
N SER A 75 2.37 -2.05 10.64
CA SER A 75 1.60 -1.09 11.44
C SER A 75 0.86 -1.74 12.62
N TYR A 76 0.32 -2.96 12.42
CA TYR A 76 -0.58 -3.62 13.36
C TYR A 76 -0.09 -4.98 13.84
N GLY A 77 0.99 -5.54 13.29
CA GLY A 77 1.48 -6.88 13.64
C GLY A 77 1.76 -7.04 15.13
N GLY A 78 2.38 -6.04 15.77
CA GLY A 78 2.62 -6.06 17.21
C GLY A 78 1.35 -5.96 18.07
N ALA A 79 0.26 -5.37 17.55
CA ALA A 79 -1.03 -5.38 18.23
C ALA A 79 -1.75 -6.72 18.04
N LEU A 80 -1.60 -7.34 16.87
CA LEU A 80 -2.15 -8.65 16.54
C LEU A 80 -1.53 -9.75 17.41
N LEU A 81 -0.21 -9.77 17.52
CA LEU A 81 0.53 -10.73 18.36
C LEU A 81 0.13 -10.62 19.83
N ARG A 82 0.05 -9.39 20.37
CA ARG A 82 -0.41 -9.17 21.74
C ARG A 82 -1.83 -9.68 22.01
N ARG A 83 -2.73 -9.61 21.03
CA ARG A 83 -4.08 -10.19 21.15
C ARG A 83 -4.07 -11.72 21.09
N LEU A 84 -3.22 -12.30 20.25
CA LEU A 84 -3.06 -13.75 20.17
C LEU A 84 -2.49 -14.30 21.49
N ASP A 85 -1.52 -13.62 22.08
CA ASP A 85 -0.95 -14.00 23.38
C ASP A 85 -2.00 -13.97 24.50
N THR A 86 -2.92 -12.99 24.49
CA THR A 86 -4.04 -12.95 25.46
C THR A 86 -5.09 -14.03 25.22
N LEU A 87 -5.25 -14.51 23.99
CA LEU A 87 -6.22 -15.56 23.63
C LEU A 87 -5.70 -16.98 23.93
N GLY A 88 -4.37 -17.16 23.99
CA GLY A 88 -3.74 -18.44 24.32
C GLY A 88 -3.45 -18.66 25.80
N ALA A 89 -3.82 -17.69 26.66
CA ALA A 89 -3.58 -17.72 28.10
C ALA A 89 -4.81 -18.17 28.94
N ASP A 90 -5.93 -18.46 28.29
CA ASP A 90 -7.15 -19.09 28.86
C ASP A 90 -7.17 -20.60 28.57
#